data_AF-A0A165QE14-F1
#
_entry.id   AF-A0A165QE14-F1
#
_cell.length_a   1.000
_cell.length_b   1.000
_cell.length_c   1.000
_cell.angle_alpha   90.00
_cell.angle_beta   90.00
_cell.angle_gamma   90.00
#
_symmetry.space_group_name_H-M   'P 1'
#
loop_
_entity.id
_entity.type
_entity.pdbx_description
1 polymer ?
#
loop_
_entity_poly.entity_id
_entity_poly.type
_entity_poly.pdbx_seq_one_letter_code
_entity_poly.pdbx_strand_id
1 'polypeptide(L)' 'YASSLFDNPQADLILRSCDGVDFRVFRSILAVSSDVFADMFETGQSRNEELRNGCPVVYVQEDSKTMDGLLRIIYP' A
#
# COMPACT_ATOMS: atom_id res chain seq x y z
N TYR A 1 -13.49 6.87 0.23
CA TYR A 1 -12.76 6.72 1.50
C TYR A 1 -12.36 5.26 1.63
N ALA A 2 -11.11 4.98 2.00
CA ALA A 2 -10.67 3.61 2.27
C ALA A 2 -11.48 3.02 3.43
N SER A 3 -11.64 1.70 3.42
CA SER A 3 -12.24 0.97 4.54
C SER A 3 -11.47 1.26 5.83
N SER A 4 -12.17 1.40 6.97
CA SER A 4 -11.56 1.67 8.29
C SER A 4 -10.53 0.63 8.75
N LEU A 5 -10.46 -0.52 8.07
CA LEU A 5 -9.48 -1.58 8.30
C LEU A 5 -8.05 -1.17 7.93
N PHE A 6 -7.89 -0.27 6.96
CA PHE A 6 -6.60 0.15 6.41
C PHE A 6 -6.24 1.59 6.80
N ASP A 7 -6.55 1.98 8.04
CA ASP A 7 -6.17 3.28 8.62
C ASP A 7 -5.28 3.12 9.87
N ASN A 8 -4.47 2.05 9.92
CA ASN A 8 -3.60 1.82 11.07
C ASN A 8 -2.44 2.84 11.08
N PRO A 9 -2.27 3.67 12.13
CA PRO A 9 -1.18 4.64 12.20
C PRO A 9 0.21 4.00 12.39
N GLN A 10 0.28 2.71 12.72
CA GLN A 10 1.54 1.95 12.80
C GLN A 10 2.00 1.42 11.43
N ALA A 11 1.16 1.53 10.40
CA ALA A 11 1.51 1.13 9.04
C ALA A 11 2.76 1.87 8.56
N ASP A 12 3.63 1.17 7.84
CA ASP A 12 4.89 1.69 7.31
C ASP A 12 4.82 2.03 5.81
N LEU A 13 3.64 1.88 5.20
CA LEU A 13 3.39 2.13 3.78
C LEU A 13 1.99 2.66 3.54
N ILE A 14 1.86 3.56 2.57
CA ILE A 14 0.58 3.98 2.02
C ILE A 14 0.53 3.55 0.55
N LEU A 15 -0.45 2.72 0.18
CA LEU A 15 -0.79 2.48 -1.22
C LEU A 15 -1.86 3.49 -1.65
N ARG A 16 -1.59 4.26 -2.68
CA ARG A 16 -2.55 5.18 -3.29
C ARG A 16 -3.06 4.58 -4.60
N SER A 17 -4.35 4.26 -4.61
CA SER A 17 -5.09 3.80 -5.79
C SER A 17 -5.23 4.89 -6.85
N CYS A 18 -5.56 4.50 -8.08
CA CYS A 18 -5.70 5.44 -9.20
C CYS A 18 -6.88 6.41 -9.05
N ASP A 19 -7.89 6.06 -8.25
CA ASP A 19 -9.01 6.94 -7.87
C ASP A 19 -8.71 7.80 -6.62
N GLY A 20 -7.45 7.82 -6.17
CA GLY A 20 -6.95 8.72 -5.13
C GLY A 20 -7.29 8.29 -3.70
N VAL A 21 -7.64 7.02 -3.50
CA VAL A 21 -7.87 6.45 -2.16
C VAL A 21 -6.57 5.87 -1.60
N ASP A 22 -6.25 6.26 -0.37
CA ASP A 22 -5.05 5.85 0.35
C ASP A 22 -5.35 4.70 1.31
N PHE A 23 -4.53 3.66 1.25
CA PHE A 23 -4.59 2.47 2.10
C PHE A 23 -3.32 2.37 2.93
N ARG A 24 -3.44 2.41 4.26
CA ARG A 24 -2.32 2.20 5.17
C ARG A 24 -2.10 0.72 5.41
N VAL A 25 -0.93 0.25 5.00
CA VAL A 25 -0.57 -1.16 4.96
C VAL A 25 0.87 -1.37 5.46
N PHE A 26 1.24 -2.62 5.67
CA PHE A 26 2.55 -3.04 6.14
C PHE A 26 3.29 -3.67 4.98
N ARG A 27 4.44 -3.12 4.61
CA ARG A 27 5.33 -3.67 3.56
C ARG A 27 5.59 -5.15 3.78
N SER A 28 5.85 -5.55 5.02
CA SER A 28 6.15 -6.95 5.38
C SER A 28 5.02 -7.91 5.02
N ILE A 29 3.76 -7.52 5.24
CA ILE A 29 2.60 -8.38 4.93
C ILE A 29 2.45 -8.52 3.42
N LEU A 30 2.57 -7.41 2.67
CA LEU A 30 2.50 -7.40 1.22
C LEU A 30 3.64 -8.19 0.57
N ALA A 31 4.87 -8.02 1.05
CA ALA A 31 6.05 -8.71 0.54
C ALA A 31 5.96 -10.23 0.76
N VAL A 32 5.48 -10.67 1.93
CA VAL A 32 5.27 -12.11 2.22
C VAL A 32 4.14 -12.70 1.37
N SER A 33 3.17 -11.87 0.98
CA SER A 33 1.98 -12.34 0.25
C SER A 33 2.13 -12.28 -1.27
N SER A 34 3.12 -11.55 -1.79
CA SER A 34 3.35 -11.38 -3.22
C SER A 34 4.79 -10.98 -3.52
N ASP A 35 5.48 -11.81 -4.29
CA ASP A 35 6.84 -11.52 -4.77
C ASP A 35 6.91 -10.26 -5.63
N VAL A 36 5.81 -9.88 -6.30
CA VAL A 36 5.74 -8.64 -7.09
C VAL A 36 5.84 -7.42 -6.18
N PHE A 37 5.16 -7.44 -5.04
CA PHE A 37 5.27 -6.36 -4.06
C PHE A 37 6.64 -6.36 -3.40
N ALA A 38 7.20 -7.53 -3.08
CA ALA A 38 8.55 -7.64 -2.55
C ALA A 38 9.59 -7.01 -3.50
N ASP A 39 9.58 -7.40 -4.78
CA ASP A 39 10.48 -6.87 -5.80
C ASP A 39 10.30 -5.36 -6.02
N MET A 40 9.05 -4.88 -6.02
CA MET A 40 8.74 -3.45 -6.12
C MET A 40 9.34 -2.64 -4.96
N PHE A 41 9.37 -3.22 -3.75
CA PHE A 41 9.95 -2.60 -2.57
C PHE A 41 11.47 -2.64 -2.57
N GLU A 42 12.08 -3.71 -3.08
CA GLU A 42 13.53 -3.92 -3.16
C GLU A 42 14.20 -3.14 -4.29
N THR A 43 13.55 -3.06 -5.46
CA THR A 43 14.06 -2.31 -6.63
C THR A 43 14.17 -0.80 -6.35
N GLY A 44 13.57 -0.35 -5.25
CA GLY A 44 13.68 1.02 -4.77
C GLY A 44 12.83 1.94 -5.61
N GLN A 45 11.77 2.49 -5.01
CA GLN A 45 11.15 3.69 -5.55
C GLN A 45 12.09 4.87 -5.35
N SER A 46 13.11 4.94 -6.20
CA SER A 46 14.16 5.93 -6.14
C SER A 46 13.58 7.34 -6.36
N ARG A 47 13.73 8.17 -5.32
CA ARG A 47 14.03 9.62 -5.39
C ARG A 47 12.87 10.63 -5.43
N ASN A 48 11.60 10.19 -5.51
CA ASN A 48 10.43 11.08 -5.41
C ASN A 48 9.31 10.45 -4.57
N GLU A 49 9.66 9.79 -3.47
CA GLU A 49 8.67 9.23 -2.55
C GLU A 49 7.91 10.39 -1.89
N GLU A 50 6.65 10.55 -2.27
CA GLU A 50 5.73 11.37 -1.52
C GLU A 50 5.63 10.76 -0.12
N LEU A 51 6.15 11.48 0.88
CA LEU A 51 6.02 11.08 2.27
C LEU A 51 4.74 11.70 2.83
N ARG A 52 3.79 10.86 3.20
CA ARG A 52 2.58 11.30 3.91
C ARG A 52 2.73 10.91 5.38
N ASN A 53 2.90 11.92 6.23
CA ASN A 53 3.13 11.75 7.67
C ASN A 53 4.39 10.91 7.99
N GLY A 54 5.42 10.99 7.15
CA GLY A 54 6.66 10.21 7.30
C GLY A 54 6.56 8.77 6.78
N CYS A 55 5.43 8.35 6.22
CA CYS A 55 5.27 7.07 5.54
C CYS A 55 5.39 7.24 4.01
N PRO A 56 6.13 6.36 3.31
CA PRO A 56 6.20 6.37 1.85
C PRO A 56 4.84 6.06 1.21
N VAL A 57 4.49 6.85 0.20
CA VAL A 57 3.29 6.65 -0.63
C VAL A 57 3.68 6.02 -1.96
N VAL A 58 3.07 4.88 -2.25
CA VAL A 58 3.24 4.11 -3.48
C VAL A 58 1.98 4.26 -4.31
N TYR A 59 2.11 4.80 -5.52
CA TYR A 59 1.01 4.87 -6.47
C TYR A 59 0.83 3.51 -7.18
N VAL A 60 -0.41 3.04 -7.24
CA VAL A 60 -0.81 1.81 -7.92
C VAL A 60 -1.86 2.13 -9.00
N GLN A 61 -1.97 1.29 -10.03
CA GLN A 61 -2.89 1.53 -11.15
C GLN A 61 -4.30 0.99 -10.87
N GLU A 62 -4.42 0.12 -9.88
CA GLU A 62 -5.65 -0.49 -9.43
C GLU A 62 -6.54 0.53 -8.71
N ASP A 63 -7.85 0.39 -8.91
CA ASP A 63 -8.85 1.19 -8.22
C ASP A 63 -9.02 0.75 -6.75
N SER A 64 -9.63 1.61 -5.95
CA SER A 64 -9.85 1.37 -4.54
C SER A 64 -10.64 0.10 -4.22
N LYS A 65 -11.58 -0.33 -5.07
CA LYS A 65 -12.36 -1.55 -4.83
C LYS A 65 -11.53 -2.79 -5.08
N THR A 66 -10.73 -2.78 -6.15
CA THR A 66 -9.79 -3.86 -6.45
C THR A 66 -8.75 -4.00 -5.34
N MET A 67 -8.18 -2.87 -4.89
CA MET A 67 -7.17 -2.89 -3.83
C MET A 67 -7.76 -3.28 -2.47
N ASP A 68 -8.95 -2.81 -2.11
CA ASP A 68 -9.64 -3.22 -0.89
C ASP A 68 -9.92 -4.74 -0.85
N GLY A 69 -10.38 -5.30 -1.97
CA GLY A 69 -10.62 -6.74 -2.09
C GLY A 69 -9.33 -7.55 -1.96
N LEU A 70 -8.26 -7.12 -2.63
CA LEU A 70 -6.95 -7.77 -2.56
C LEU A 70 -6.36 -7.71 -1.15
N LEU A 71 -6.41 -6.54 -0.51
CA LEU A 71 -5.90 -6.37 0.85
C LEU A 71 -6.71 -7.20 1.86
N ARG A 72 -8.03 -7.35 1.71
CA ARG A 72 -8.84 -8.24 2.57
C ARG A 72 -8.52 -9.73 2.43
N ILE A 73 -7.91 -10.14 1.32
CA ILE A 73 -7.44 -11.53 1.13
C ILE A 73 -6.08 -11.73 1.81
N ILE A 74 -5.23 -10.71 1.75
CA ILE A 74 -3.86 -10.71 2.27
C ILE A 74 -3.82 -10.50 3.78
N TYR A 75 -4.69 -9.64 4.30
CA TYR A 75 -4.75 -9.31 5.72
C TYR A 75 -5.65 -10.31 6.46
N PRO A 76 -5.15 -10.91 7.56
CA PRO A 76 -5.95 -11.81 8.40
C PRO A 76 -7.10 -11.10 9.12
#